data_AF-A0A502GJU8-F1
#
_entry.id   AF-A0A502GJU8-F1
#
_cell.length_a   1.000
_cell.length_b   1.000
_cell.length_c   1.000
_cell.angle_alpha   90.00
_cell.angle_beta   90.00
_cell.angle_gamma   90.00
#
_symmetry.space_group_name_H-M   'P 1'
#
loop_
_entity.id
_entity.type
_entity.pdbx_description
1 polymer ?
#
loop_
_entity_poly.entity_id
_entity_poly.type
_entity_poly.pdbx_seq_one_letter_code
_entity_poly.pdbx_strand_id
1 'polypeptide(L)'
;MGILSELNTLLEKIPLWGKLQSVPNEVEALKLRVAALEAAINTTAGGKCPKCGKMTFALERTEADPAFGNLGVQRDVYICSSCNYSKFEQIN
;
A
#
# COMPACT_ATOMS: atom_id res chain seq x y z
N MET A 1 -16.19 -47.56 16.53
CA MET A 1 -15.15 -46.56 16.21
C MET A 1 -14.90 -46.66 14.72
N GLY A 2 -15.02 -45.55 13.99
CA GLY A 2 -15.14 -45.58 12.52
C GLY A 2 -13.80 -45.47 11.82
N ILE A 3 -13.72 -46.09 10.65
CA ILE A 3 -12.57 -46.08 9.72
C ILE A 3 -12.02 -44.66 9.45
N LEU A 4 -12.89 -43.65 9.49
CA LEU A 4 -12.55 -42.25 9.29
C LEU A 4 -11.76 -41.65 10.47
N SER A 5 -12.05 -42.04 11.71
CA SER A 5 -11.29 -41.56 12.88
C SER A 5 -9.88 -42.17 12.94
N GLU A 6 -9.71 -43.39 12.44
CA GLU A 6 -8.42 -44.07 12.34
C GLU A 6 -7.53 -43.44 11.25
N LEU A 7 -8.12 -43.02 10.13
CA LEU A 7 -7.41 -42.27 9.10
C LEU A 7 -6.90 -40.92 9.61
N ASN A 8 -7.70 -40.17 10.38
CA ASN A 8 -7.26 -38.90 10.97
C ASN A 8 -6.07 -39.09 11.93
N THR A 9 -6.11 -40.10 12.79
CA THR A 9 -5.01 -40.40 13.73
C THR A 9 -3.74 -40.87 13.03
N LEU A 10 -3.85 -41.49 11.84
CA LEU A 10 -2.69 -41.84 11.01
C LEU A 10 -2.10 -40.61 10.31
N LEU A 11 -2.95 -39.70 9.84
CA LEU A 11 -2.53 -38.46 9.16
C LEU A 11 -1.85 -37.49 10.14
N GLU A 12 -2.31 -37.40 11.39
CA GLU A 12 -1.68 -36.60 12.45
C GLU A 12 -0.23 -36.99 12.76
N LYS A 13 0.17 -38.25 12.49
CA LYS A 13 1.56 -38.70 12.65
C LYS A 13 2.50 -38.17 11.57
N ILE A 14 1.96 -37.60 10.49
CA ILE A 14 2.74 -37.00 9.41
C ILE A 14 2.96 -35.52 9.77
N PRO A 15 4.21 -35.05 9.99
CA PRO A 15 4.50 -33.67 10.42
C PRO A 15 3.97 -32.59 9.47
N LEU A 16 3.76 -32.94 8.21
CA LEU A 16 3.22 -32.05 7.18
C LEU A 16 1.71 -31.83 7.33
N TRP A 17 0.97 -32.80 7.87
CA TRP A 17 -0.50 -32.76 7.93
C TRP A 17 -1.01 -31.64 8.84
N GLY A 18 -0.38 -31.46 10.00
CA GLY A 18 -0.71 -30.35 10.91
C GLY A 18 -0.46 -28.98 10.28
N LYS A 19 0.57 -28.84 9.43
CA LYS A 19 0.80 -27.60 8.67
C LYS A 19 -0.27 -27.39 7.61
N LEU A 20 -0.66 -28.44 6.88
CA LEU A 20 -1.71 -28.35 5.86
C LEU A 20 -3.07 -27.97 6.45
N GLN A 21 -3.35 -28.32 7.71
CA GLN A 21 -4.57 -27.92 8.40
C GLN A 21 -4.58 -26.43 8.77
N SER A 22 -3.43 -25.79 9.02
CA SER A 22 -3.36 -24.35 9.33
C SER A 22 -3.39 -23.47 8.09
N VAL A 23 -2.92 -23.99 6.95
CA VAL A 23 -2.81 -23.26 5.68
C VAL A 23 -4.12 -22.59 5.22
N PRO A 24 -5.31 -23.24 5.24
CA PRO A 24 -6.55 -22.58 4.83
C PRO A 24 -6.84 -21.30 5.64
N ASN A 25 -6.68 -21.35 6.95
CA ASN A 25 -6.91 -20.20 7.84
C ASN A 25 -5.88 -19.09 7.58
N GLU A 26 -4.60 -19.46 7.40
CA GLU A 26 -3.54 -18.50 7.07
C GLU A 26 -3.80 -17.82 5.71
N VAL A 27 -4.27 -18.58 4.71
CA VAL A 27 -4.59 -18.06 3.38
C VAL A 27 -5.78 -17.09 3.45
N GLU A 28 -6.83 -17.39 4.21
CA GLU A 28 -7.95 -16.46 4.39
C GLU A 28 -7.52 -15.17 5.11
N ALA A 29 -6.73 -15.29 6.17
CA ALA A 29 -6.18 -14.13 6.88
C ALA A 29 -5.30 -13.25 5.97
N LEU A 30 -4.47 -13.86 5.12
CA LEU A 30 -3.65 -13.14 4.15
C LEU A 30 -4.50 -12.46 3.08
N LYS A 31 -5.53 -13.11 2.54
CA LYS A 31 -6.45 -12.51 1.56
C LYS A 31 -7.13 -11.26 2.13
N LEU A 32 -7.60 -11.31 3.38
CA LEU A 32 -8.21 -10.16 4.05
C LEU A 32 -7.22 -9.00 4.21
N ARG A 33 -5.97 -9.29 4.60
CA ARG A 33 -4.92 -8.27 4.73
C ARG A 33 -4.57 -7.63 3.39
N VAL A 34 -4.48 -8.43 2.33
CA VAL A 34 -4.22 -7.94 0.97
C VAL A 34 -5.36 -7.03 0.52
N ALA A 35 -6.62 -7.45 0.66
CA ALA A 35 -7.77 -6.63 0.30
C ALA A 35 -7.81 -5.29 1.05
N ALA A 36 -7.45 -5.27 2.34
CA ALA A 36 -7.36 -4.05 3.13
C ALA A 36 -6.24 -3.11 2.64
N LEU A 37 -5.08 -3.67 2.26
CA LEU A 37 -3.96 -2.90 1.71
C LEU A 37 -4.28 -2.34 0.32
N GLU A 38 -4.90 -3.15 -0.55
CA GLU A 38 -5.34 -2.71 -1.89
C GLU A 38 -6.36 -1.57 -1.79
N ALA A 39 -7.33 -1.67 -0.87
CA ALA A 39 -8.28 -0.60 -0.62
C ALA A 39 -7.58 0.70 -0.16
N ALA A 40 -6.58 0.60 0.72
CA ALA A 40 -5.82 1.77 1.19
C ALA A 40 -4.99 2.42 0.07
N ILE A 41 -4.39 1.62 -0.81
CA ILE A 41 -3.62 2.13 -1.95
C ILE A 41 -4.54 2.81 -2.97
N ASN A 42 -5.66 2.16 -3.32
CA ASN A 42 -6.59 2.67 -4.34
C ASN A 42 -7.33 3.95 -3.91
N THR A 43 -7.47 4.19 -2.60
CA THR A 43 -8.18 5.38 -2.09
C THR A 43 -7.27 6.58 -1.85
N THR A 44 -5.95 6.39 -1.76
CA THR A 44 -5.04 7.51 -1.48
C THR A 44 -4.63 8.21 -2.77
N ALA A 45 -5.32 9.29 -3.11
CA ALA A 45 -4.94 10.17 -4.21
C ALA A 45 -3.69 10.99 -3.81
N GLY A 46 -2.50 10.46 -4.10
CA GLY A 46 -1.25 11.15 -3.83
C GLY A 46 -0.02 10.27 -4.03
N GLY A 47 1.10 10.89 -4.39
CA GLY A 47 2.40 10.26 -4.39
C GLY A 47 2.95 10.04 -2.98
N LYS A 48 4.03 9.28 -2.89
CA LYS A 48 4.79 9.07 -1.65
C LYS A 48 5.53 10.37 -1.26
N CYS A 49 5.27 10.88 -0.07
CA CYS A 49 5.99 12.03 0.45
C CYS A 49 7.47 11.67 0.74
N PRO A 50 8.46 12.45 0.26
CA PRO A 50 9.87 12.18 0.48
C PRO A 50 10.32 12.39 1.94
N LYS A 51 9.54 13.16 2.73
CA LYS A 51 9.88 13.46 4.13
C LYS A 51 9.30 12.45 5.12
N CYS A 52 8.00 12.15 5.02
CA CYS A 52 7.31 11.28 6.00
C CYS A 52 6.92 9.91 5.45
N GLY A 53 7.09 9.65 4.15
CA GLY A 53 6.81 8.35 3.53
C GLY A 53 5.34 8.01 3.32
N LYS A 54 4.40 8.86 3.76
CA LYS A 54 2.96 8.68 3.55
C LYS A 54 2.55 9.02 2.11
N MET A 55 1.51 8.37 1.60
CA MET A 55 1.01 8.52 0.22
C MET A 55 0.12 9.75 0.01
N THR A 56 0.33 10.82 0.76
CA THR A 56 -0.54 12.01 0.76
C THR A 56 0.12 13.23 0.12
N PHE A 57 1.07 13.02 -0.78
CA PHE A 57 1.80 14.09 -1.47
C PHE A 57 1.14 14.37 -2.82
N ALA A 58 0.48 15.51 -2.96
CA ALA A 58 -0.31 15.83 -4.16
C ALA A 58 0.03 17.23 -4.68
N LEU A 59 -0.26 17.47 -5.96
CA LEU A 59 -0.19 18.79 -6.57
C LEU A 59 -1.25 19.68 -5.92
N GLU A 60 -0.82 20.82 -5.37
CA GLU A 60 -1.73 21.80 -4.77
C GLU A 60 -2.08 22.90 -5.78
N ARG A 61 -1.07 23.43 -6.48
CA ARG A 61 -1.26 24.49 -7.48
C ARG A 61 -0.10 24.54 -8.48
N THR A 62 -0.39 25.11 -9.64
CA THR A 62 0.60 25.51 -10.64
C THR A 62 0.67 27.04 -10.65
N GLU A 63 1.88 27.59 -10.59
CA GLU A 63 2.11 29.03 -10.56
C GLU A 63 3.28 29.42 -11.47
N ALA A 64 3.36 30.69 -11.88
CA ALA A 64 4.49 31.16 -12.70
C ALA A 64 5.80 31.07 -11.91
N ASP A 65 6.89 30.66 -12.58
CA ASP A 65 8.19 30.60 -11.92
C ASP A 65 8.68 32.02 -11.54
N PRO A 66 9.17 32.25 -10.31
CA PRO A 66 9.58 33.60 -9.90
C PRO A 66 10.77 34.16 -10.67
N ALA A 67 11.64 33.30 -11.22
CA ALA A 67 12.82 33.70 -11.97
C ALA A 67 12.55 33.72 -13.48
N PHE A 68 11.78 32.75 -13.99
CA PHE A 68 11.59 32.54 -15.43
C PHE A 68 10.13 32.63 -15.90
N GLY A 69 9.20 33.08 -15.05
CA GLY A 69 7.79 33.21 -15.39
C GLY A 69 7.51 34.16 -16.55
N ASN A 70 8.34 35.19 -16.72
CA ASN A 70 8.27 36.10 -17.87
C ASN A 70 8.66 35.42 -19.19
N LEU A 71 9.31 34.26 -19.15
CA LEU A 71 9.65 33.43 -20.31
C LEU A 71 8.63 32.31 -20.54
N GLY A 72 7.52 32.30 -19.79
CA GLY A 72 6.45 31.29 -19.89
C GLY A 72 6.65 30.05 -19.02
N VAL A 73 7.74 29.98 -18.24
CA VAL A 73 8.02 28.84 -17.36
C VAL A 73 7.06 28.83 -16.17
N GLN A 74 6.46 27.66 -15.90
CA GLN A 74 5.59 27.44 -14.75
C GLN A 74 6.25 26.50 -13.74
N ARG A 75 5.74 26.49 -12.52
CA ARG A 75 6.14 25.52 -11.49
C ARG A 75 4.93 24.91 -10.83
N ASP A 76 5.01 23.61 -10.65
CA ASP A 76 4.04 22.80 -9.93
C ASP A 76 4.45 22.71 -8.46
N VAL A 77 3.58 23.16 -7.57
CA VAL A 77 3.77 23.14 -6.12
C VAL A 77 3.04 21.94 -5.53
N TYR A 78 3.80 20.98 -5.01
CA TYR A 78 3.31 19.79 -4.36
C TYR A 78 3.36 19.94 -2.84
N ILE A 79 2.29 19.53 -2.14
CA ILE A 79 2.20 19.57 -0.67
C ILE A 79 1.76 18.21 -0.11
N CYS A 80 2.36 17.83 1.02
CA CYS A 80 1.96 16.66 1.79
C CYS A 80 0.97 17.04 2.90
N SER A 81 -0.27 16.56 2.83
CA SER A 81 -1.29 16.86 3.86
C SER A 81 -0.96 16.30 5.25
N SER A 82 -0.10 15.27 5.34
CA SER A 82 0.25 14.64 6.61
C SER A 82 1.34 15.37 7.41
N CYS A 83 2.24 16.10 6.75
CA CYS A 83 3.40 16.71 7.41
C CYS A 83 3.73 18.13 6.93
N ASN A 84 2.87 18.70 6.07
CA ASN A 84 3.00 20.03 5.47
C ASN A 84 4.35 20.28 4.76
N TYR A 85 4.99 19.22 4.28
CA TYR A 85 6.18 19.35 3.43
C TYR A 85 5.77 19.79 2.03
N SER A 86 6.40 20.85 1.52
CA SER A 86 6.21 21.34 0.16
C SER A 86 7.47 21.15 -0.69
N LYS A 87 7.27 20.89 -1.98
CA LYS A 87 8.31 20.88 -3.01
C LYS A 87 7.73 21.54 -4.27
N PHE A 88 8.58 22.15 -5.07
CA PHE A 88 8.19 22.61 -6.39
C PHE A 88 9.00 21.91 -7.47
N GLU A 89 8.39 21.72 -8.64
CA GLU A 89 9.04 21.22 -9.85
C GLU A 89 8.72 22.17 -11.01
N GLN A 90 9.75 22.55 -11.76
CA GLN A 90 9.58 23.44 -12.91
C GLN A 90 9.04 22.64 -14.10
N ILE A 91 8.07 23.23 -14.81
CA ILE A 91 7.47 22.68 -16.03
C ILE A 91 7.56 23.75 -17.14
N ASN A 92 7.94 23.30 -18.33
CA ASN A 92 8.18 24.13 -19.52
C ASN A 92 7.06 23.90 -20.54
#